data_AF-A0A2H0WVT5-F1
#
_entry.id   AF-A0A2H0WVT5-F1
#
_cell.length_a   1.000
_cell.length_b   1.000
_cell.length_c   1.000
_cell.angle_alpha   90.00
_cell.angle_beta   90.00
_cell.angle_gamma   90.00
#
_symmetry.space_group_name_H-M   'P 1'
#
loop_
_entity.id
_entity.type
_entity.pdbx_description
1 polymer ?
#
loop_
_entity_poly.entity_id
_entity_poly.type
_entity_poly.pdbx_seq_one_letter_code
_entity_poly.pdbx_strand_id
1 'polypeptide(L)'
;MELSISPRYFAAHLPLYPILIRAFSFTFGYLKSMILVNFLATGLLGCFLLFLLKELKLSQKPLLLTILFLFFPRLLIVRSIGAPESLFILLILISLYFFEKEKYLAAGAAGALSAMVKTPGVLLFAAYGLVFLEKYLKEKKIQWKYMGILLIPLGFVAVCTLYYFQYGDFLAYFHSGDNIHLVFPYSVFNFQKTWVGTAWLEDIIFYFFLYLYTIFTLKDIRYRSFFYFSVIFFVAVLFVQHRDIARYSLPLWPLSAIAFERFLTSKKFLIAFMVLLPAIYLYAWNFMAYNVMPISNWLPYL
;
A
#
# COMPACT_ATOMS: atom_id res chain seq x y z
N MET A 1 -7.04 -19.91 23.33
CA MET A 1 -5.71 -19.69 23.93
C MET A 1 -5.41 -18.21 23.74
N GLU A 2 -5.61 -17.39 24.77
CA GLU A 2 -5.23 -15.98 24.69
C GLU A 2 -3.70 -15.93 24.59
N LEU A 3 -3.19 -15.61 23.39
CA LEU A 3 -1.76 -15.39 23.24
C LEU A 3 -1.39 -14.24 24.18
N SER A 4 -0.51 -14.48 25.13
CA SER A 4 0.05 -13.45 26.01
C SER A 4 1.04 -12.61 25.19
N ILE A 5 0.50 -11.79 24.30
CA ILE A 5 1.28 -10.96 23.40
C ILE A 5 1.71 -9.70 24.16
N SER A 6 3.00 -9.39 24.15
CA SER A 6 3.50 -8.11 24.69
C SER A 6 2.79 -6.93 24.02
N PRO A 7 2.39 -5.87 24.75
CA PRO A 7 1.82 -4.68 24.15
C PRO A 7 2.66 -4.08 23.00
N ARG A 8 3.99 -4.29 23.03
CA ARG A 8 4.91 -3.87 21.96
C ARG A 8 4.66 -4.53 20.61
N TYR A 9 4.01 -5.70 20.57
CA TYR A 9 3.60 -6.34 19.31
C TYR A 9 2.71 -5.41 18.47
N PHE A 10 1.79 -4.69 19.11
CA PHE A 10 0.87 -3.79 18.40
C PHE A 10 1.57 -2.56 17.81
N ALA A 11 2.84 -2.30 18.13
CA ALA A 11 3.64 -1.25 17.49
C ALA A 11 3.92 -1.56 16.00
N ALA A 12 3.78 -2.81 15.55
CA ALA A 12 3.82 -3.15 14.11
C ALA A 12 2.58 -2.64 13.34
N HIS A 13 1.49 -2.32 14.05
CA HIS A 13 0.24 -1.81 13.49
C HIS A 13 0.12 -0.31 13.76
N LEU A 14 0.46 0.49 12.74
CA LEU A 14 0.56 1.93 12.86
C LEU A 14 -0.81 2.60 13.12
N PRO A 15 -0.83 3.77 13.79
CA PRO A 15 -2.00 4.22 14.53
C PRO A 15 -3.13 4.79 13.68
N LEU A 16 -2.90 5.24 12.43
CA LEU A 16 -3.93 5.99 11.71
C LEU A 16 -5.18 5.14 11.41
N TYR A 17 -5.01 3.89 10.97
CA TYR A 17 -6.15 3.01 10.71
C TYR A 17 -6.91 2.65 12.01
N PRO A 18 -6.26 2.21 13.11
CA PRO A 18 -6.91 2.06 14.42
C PRO A 18 -7.62 3.32 14.94
N ILE A 19 -7.05 4.51 14.75
CA ILE A 19 -7.68 5.78 15.16
C ILE A 19 -9.00 5.99 14.42
N LEU A 20 -9.03 5.72 13.10
CA LEU A 20 -10.27 5.81 12.32
C LEU A 20 -11.30 4.78 12.80
N ILE A 21 -10.89 3.55 13.11
CA ILE A 21 -11.79 2.53 13.68
C ILE A 21 -12.39 3.03 15.00
N ARG A 22 -11.55 3.55 15.89
CA ARG A 22 -11.98 4.08 17.19
C ARG A 22 -12.95 5.27 17.05
N ALA A 23 -12.81 6.09 16.02
CA ALA A 23 -13.73 7.19 15.78
C ALA A 23 -15.16 6.72 15.50
N PHE A 24 -15.34 5.57 14.83
CA PHE A 24 -16.65 4.97 14.55
C PHE A 24 -17.11 3.96 15.61
N SER A 25 -16.20 3.48 16.47
CA SER A 25 -16.50 2.40 17.43
C SER A 25 -17.52 2.80 18.50
N PHE A 26 -17.64 4.09 18.80
CA PHE A 26 -18.65 4.59 19.76
C PHE A 26 -20.09 4.29 19.32
N THR A 27 -20.33 4.21 18.00
CA THR A 27 -21.66 3.95 17.45
C THR A 27 -21.85 2.50 17.03
N PHE A 28 -20.82 1.88 16.45
CA PHE A 28 -20.96 0.57 15.80
C PHE A 28 -20.20 -0.57 16.49
N GLY A 29 -19.41 -0.30 17.53
CA GLY A 29 -18.45 -1.27 18.07
C GLY A 29 -17.22 -1.42 17.17
N TYR A 30 -16.14 -2.03 17.67
CA TYR A 30 -14.85 -2.08 16.97
C TYR A 30 -14.90 -2.91 15.68
N LEU A 31 -15.53 -4.09 15.70
CA LEU A 31 -15.56 -4.99 14.54
C LEU A 31 -16.31 -4.36 13.35
N LYS A 32 -17.53 -3.86 13.57
CA LYS A 32 -18.33 -3.23 12.50
C LYS A 32 -17.67 -1.94 12.02
N SER A 33 -17.05 -1.17 12.92
CA SER A 33 -16.29 0.03 12.55
C SER A 33 -15.09 -0.29 11.67
N MET A 34 -14.39 -1.38 11.93
CA MET A 34 -13.27 -1.82 11.10
C MET A 34 -13.71 -2.14 9.66
N ILE A 35 -14.81 -2.88 9.51
CA ILE A 35 -15.40 -3.17 8.20
C ILE A 35 -15.88 -1.89 7.52
N LEU A 36 -16.57 -1.00 8.26
CA LEU A 36 -17.05 0.29 7.75
C LEU A 36 -15.90 1.16 7.25
N VAL A 37 -14.83 1.33 8.03
CA VAL A 37 -13.66 2.13 7.65
C VAL A 37 -13.02 1.56 6.40
N ASN A 38 -12.85 0.24 6.29
CA ASN A 38 -12.28 -0.34 5.08
C ASN A 38 -13.20 -0.20 3.85
N PHE A 39 -14.51 -0.37 4.04
CA PHE A 39 -15.51 -0.16 2.99
C PHE A 39 -15.45 1.28 2.45
N LEU A 40 -15.45 2.27 3.35
CA LEU A 40 -15.33 3.69 2.98
C LEU A 40 -13.99 3.98 2.30
N ALA A 41 -12.87 3.49 2.84
CA ALA A 41 -11.55 3.67 2.24
C ALA A 41 -11.48 3.05 0.84
N THR A 42 -12.10 1.89 0.63
CA THR A 42 -12.16 1.21 -0.68
C THR A 42 -13.03 1.98 -1.68
N GLY A 43 -14.19 2.49 -1.25
CA GLY A 43 -15.04 3.34 -2.08
C GLY A 43 -14.33 4.61 -2.51
N LEU A 44 -13.68 5.30 -1.55
CA LEU A 44 -12.88 6.48 -1.82
C LEU A 44 -11.67 6.18 -2.73
N LEU A 45 -10.99 5.05 -2.54
CA LEU A 45 -9.92 4.58 -3.43
C LEU A 45 -10.41 4.42 -4.87
N GLY A 46 -11.55 3.77 -5.08
CA GLY A 46 -12.15 3.60 -6.41
C GLY A 46 -12.51 4.95 -7.05
N CYS A 47 -13.22 5.81 -6.32
CA CYS A 47 -13.60 7.15 -6.78
C CYS A 47 -12.38 8.01 -7.10
N PHE A 48 -11.37 8.01 -6.22
CA PHE A 48 -10.17 8.81 -6.41
C PHE A 48 -9.30 8.29 -7.56
N LEU A 49 -9.16 6.96 -7.71
CA LEU A 49 -8.46 6.40 -8.88
C LEU A 49 -9.16 6.77 -10.18
N LEU A 50 -10.49 6.69 -10.23
CA LEU A 50 -11.27 7.12 -11.39
C LEU A 50 -11.04 8.60 -11.71
N PHE A 51 -11.05 9.46 -10.68
CA PHE A 51 -10.74 10.88 -10.81
C PHE A 51 -9.30 11.11 -11.33
N LEU A 52 -8.30 10.48 -10.71
CA LEU A 52 -6.89 10.57 -11.08
C LEU A 52 -6.67 10.18 -12.54
N LEU A 53 -7.24 9.06 -12.98
CA LEU A 53 -7.08 8.57 -14.35
C LEU A 53 -7.66 9.55 -15.38
N LYS A 54 -8.78 10.19 -15.07
CA LYS A 54 -9.40 11.21 -15.93
C LYS A 54 -8.61 12.52 -15.94
N GLU A 55 -8.32 13.05 -14.76
CA GLU A 55 -7.68 14.36 -14.57
C GLU A 55 -6.25 14.40 -15.14
N LEU A 56 -5.52 13.28 -15.03
CA LEU A 56 -4.17 13.14 -15.57
C LEU A 56 -4.13 12.50 -16.96
N LYS A 57 -5.30 12.19 -17.55
CA LYS A 57 -5.44 11.56 -18.89
C LYS A 57 -4.60 10.28 -19.04
N LEU A 58 -4.62 9.44 -18.01
CA LEU A 58 -3.79 8.22 -17.92
C LEU A 58 -4.46 6.99 -18.54
N SER A 59 -5.76 7.04 -18.84
CA SER A 59 -6.51 5.93 -19.45
C SER A 59 -7.57 6.45 -20.41
N GLN A 60 -7.80 5.70 -21.49
CA GLN A 60 -8.92 5.91 -22.42
C GLN A 60 -10.23 5.31 -21.88
N LYS A 61 -10.15 4.32 -20.98
CA LYS A 61 -11.30 3.67 -20.33
C LYS A 61 -11.16 3.69 -18.81
N PRO A 62 -11.16 4.88 -18.18
CA PRO A 62 -10.79 5.03 -16.77
C PRO A 62 -11.74 4.27 -15.83
N LEU A 63 -13.06 4.23 -16.11
CA LEU A 63 -14.01 3.47 -15.31
C LEU A 63 -13.69 1.96 -15.33
N LEU A 64 -13.43 1.42 -16.53
CA LEU A 64 -13.11 0.02 -16.71
C LEU A 64 -11.81 -0.34 -16.00
N LEU A 65 -10.77 0.49 -16.14
CA LEU A 65 -9.49 0.26 -15.49
C LEU A 65 -9.62 0.29 -13.95
N THR A 66 -10.41 1.21 -13.40
CA THR A 66 -10.73 1.24 -11.96
C THR A 66 -11.47 -0.01 -11.51
N ILE A 67 -12.43 -0.52 -12.29
CA ILE A 67 -13.12 -1.78 -11.97
C ILE A 67 -12.11 -2.94 -11.96
N LEU A 68 -11.31 -3.11 -13.01
CA LEU A 68 -10.30 -4.17 -13.07
C LEU A 68 -9.30 -4.07 -11.92
N PHE A 69 -8.89 -2.86 -11.56
CA PHE A 69 -8.02 -2.60 -10.41
C PHE A 69 -8.63 -3.17 -9.12
N LEU A 70 -9.89 -2.84 -8.81
CA LEU A 70 -10.58 -3.26 -7.58
C LEU A 70 -10.83 -4.78 -7.50
N PHE A 71 -10.83 -5.49 -8.63
CA PHE A 71 -11.08 -6.92 -8.68
C PHE A 71 -9.80 -7.76 -8.83
N PHE A 72 -8.63 -7.13 -8.74
CA PHE A 72 -7.38 -7.88 -8.66
C PHE A 72 -7.40 -8.82 -7.43
N PRO A 73 -7.04 -10.11 -7.56
CA PRO A 73 -7.34 -11.11 -6.54
C PRO A 73 -6.88 -10.76 -5.12
N ARG A 74 -5.66 -10.26 -4.98
CA ARG A 74 -5.13 -9.87 -3.66
C ARG A 74 -5.81 -8.61 -3.11
N LEU A 75 -6.11 -7.64 -3.97
CA LEU A 75 -6.83 -6.43 -3.55
C LEU A 75 -8.27 -6.75 -3.15
N LEU A 76 -8.93 -7.65 -3.90
CA LEU A 76 -10.27 -8.16 -3.61
C LEU A 76 -10.36 -8.73 -2.19
N ILE A 77 -9.36 -9.49 -1.75
CA ILE A 77 -9.30 -10.03 -0.39
C ILE A 77 -9.17 -8.89 0.63
N VAL A 78 -8.12 -8.06 0.54
CA VAL A 78 -7.83 -7.06 1.59
C VAL A 78 -8.88 -5.95 1.65
N ARG A 79 -9.58 -5.65 0.55
CA ARG A 79 -10.70 -4.70 0.53
C ARG A 79 -12.00 -5.26 1.11
N SER A 80 -12.07 -6.58 1.32
CA SER A 80 -13.25 -7.29 1.82
C SER A 80 -13.14 -7.71 3.29
N ILE A 81 -11.99 -7.49 3.92
CA ILE A 81 -11.74 -7.74 5.35
C ILE A 81 -11.34 -6.45 6.07
N GLY A 82 -11.16 -6.48 7.39
CA GLY A 82 -10.65 -5.32 8.13
C GLY A 82 -9.15 -5.09 7.94
N ALA A 83 -8.74 -4.48 6.82
CA ALA A 83 -7.33 -4.29 6.51
C ALA A 83 -7.00 -2.88 6.00
N PRO A 84 -5.84 -2.30 6.36
CA PRO A 84 -5.51 -0.90 6.09
C PRO A 84 -5.07 -0.61 4.64
N GLU A 85 -4.92 -1.63 3.79
CA GLU A 85 -4.33 -1.52 2.45
C GLU A 85 -5.07 -0.54 1.55
N SER A 86 -6.42 -0.56 1.56
CA SER A 86 -7.20 0.36 0.73
C SER A 86 -6.94 1.82 1.11
N LEU A 87 -6.91 2.12 2.41
CA LEU A 87 -6.59 3.46 2.91
C LEU A 87 -5.15 3.85 2.57
N PHE A 88 -4.21 2.91 2.72
CA PHE A 88 -2.80 3.14 2.42
C PHE A 88 -2.58 3.51 0.94
N ILE A 89 -3.17 2.74 0.02
CA ILE A 89 -3.09 2.99 -1.43
C ILE A 89 -3.76 4.32 -1.78
N LEU A 90 -4.92 4.63 -1.19
CA LEU A 90 -5.62 5.90 -1.38
C LEU A 90 -4.71 7.09 -1.04
N LEU A 91 -4.09 7.08 0.14
CA LEU A 91 -3.22 8.17 0.59
C LEU A 91 -1.96 8.32 -0.27
N ILE A 92 -1.40 7.21 -0.76
CA ILE A 92 -0.30 7.22 -1.73
C ILE A 92 -0.73 7.90 -3.02
N LEU A 93 -1.88 7.52 -3.60
CA LEU A 93 -2.38 8.12 -4.83
C LEU A 93 -2.70 9.60 -4.66
N ILE A 94 -3.29 10.01 -3.53
CA ILE A 94 -3.54 11.42 -3.20
C ILE A 94 -2.22 12.19 -3.13
N SER A 95 -1.20 11.62 -2.48
CA SER A 95 0.11 12.24 -2.38
C SER A 95 0.74 12.44 -3.76
N LEU A 96 0.78 11.39 -4.59
CA LEU A 96 1.33 11.42 -5.94
C LEU A 96 0.58 12.44 -6.82
N TYR A 97 -0.75 12.48 -6.74
CA TYR A 97 -1.58 13.44 -7.46
C TYR A 97 -1.23 14.89 -7.14
N PHE A 98 -1.20 15.24 -5.86
CA PHE A 98 -0.89 16.61 -5.45
C PHE A 98 0.57 16.98 -5.74
N PHE A 99 1.48 16.01 -5.70
CA PHE A 99 2.87 16.23 -6.08
C PHE A 99 3.00 16.63 -7.55
N GLU A 100 2.33 15.90 -8.46
CA GLU A 100 2.32 16.21 -9.89
C GLU A 100 1.59 17.53 -10.23
N LYS A 101 0.71 18.00 -9.34
CA LYS A 101 0.09 19.33 -9.42
C LYS A 101 0.91 20.43 -8.72
N GLU A 102 2.13 20.12 -8.30
CA GLU A 102 3.06 21.01 -7.56
C GLU A 102 2.50 21.57 -6.24
N LYS A 103 1.47 20.92 -5.68
CA LYS A 103 0.89 21.23 -4.37
C LYS A 103 1.62 20.44 -3.29
N TYR A 104 2.91 20.74 -3.12
CA TYR A 104 3.83 19.95 -2.28
C TYR A 104 3.42 19.83 -0.82
N LEU A 105 2.75 20.84 -0.23
CA LEU A 105 2.25 20.76 1.13
C LEU A 105 1.13 19.72 1.27
N ALA A 106 0.18 19.70 0.34
CA ALA A 106 -0.91 18.71 0.31
C ALA A 106 -0.37 17.31 0.01
N ALA A 107 0.61 17.20 -0.90
CA ALA A 107 1.31 15.95 -1.19
C ALA A 107 2.02 15.41 0.06
N GLY A 108 2.74 16.28 0.76
CA GLY A 108 3.42 15.96 2.01
C GLY A 108 2.48 15.56 3.12
N ALA A 109 1.36 16.26 3.30
CA ALA A 109 0.35 15.91 4.30
C ALA A 109 -0.28 14.52 4.03
N ALA A 110 -0.66 14.23 2.79
CA ALA A 110 -1.16 12.90 2.41
C ALA A 110 -0.10 11.81 2.57
N GLY A 111 1.16 12.09 2.24
CA GLY A 111 2.27 11.17 2.43
C GLY A 111 2.60 10.93 3.90
N ALA A 112 2.48 11.95 4.75
CA ALA A 112 2.60 11.84 6.21
C ALA A 112 1.54 10.90 6.77
N LEU A 113 0.28 11.11 6.39
CA LEU A 113 -0.82 10.22 6.78
C LEU A 113 -0.59 8.79 6.26
N SER A 114 -0.09 8.61 5.03
CA SER A 114 0.26 7.30 4.49
C SER A 114 1.32 6.59 5.35
N ALA A 115 2.37 7.31 5.76
CA ALA A 115 3.41 6.82 6.67
C ALA A 115 2.86 6.45 8.05
N MET A 116 1.76 7.07 8.50
CA MET A 116 1.04 6.72 9.73
C MET A 116 0.06 5.54 9.57
N VAL A 117 -0.18 5.05 8.35
CA VAL A 117 -0.91 3.80 8.10
C VAL A 117 0.04 2.62 8.00
N LYS A 118 1.13 2.78 7.25
CA LYS A 118 2.21 1.78 7.13
C LYS A 118 3.56 2.46 6.87
N THR A 119 4.62 1.90 7.42
CA THR A 119 5.99 2.41 7.29
C THR A 119 6.50 2.57 5.85
N PRO A 120 6.12 1.74 4.84
CA PRO A 120 6.53 1.98 3.46
C PRO A 120 5.98 3.30 2.86
N GLY A 121 5.03 3.98 3.52
CA GLY A 121 4.59 5.31 3.11
C GLY A 121 5.72 6.35 3.12
N VAL A 122 6.74 6.17 3.97
CA VAL A 122 7.93 7.04 4.01
C VAL A 122 8.71 7.01 2.68
N LEU A 123 8.59 5.94 1.89
CA LEU A 123 9.28 5.80 0.59
C LEU A 123 8.87 6.88 -0.43
N LEU A 124 7.70 7.52 -0.25
CA LEU A 124 7.30 8.69 -1.04
C LEU A 124 8.32 9.84 -0.92
N PHE A 125 8.90 10.04 0.27
CA PHE A 125 9.92 11.07 0.49
C PHE A 125 11.14 10.85 -0.41
N ALA A 126 11.65 9.62 -0.47
CA ALA A 126 12.77 9.26 -1.32
C ALA A 126 12.42 9.40 -2.81
N ALA A 127 11.23 8.96 -3.22
CA ALA A 127 10.76 9.10 -4.60
C ALA A 127 10.68 10.56 -5.05
N TYR A 128 10.11 11.43 -4.22
CA TYR A 128 10.04 12.87 -4.48
C TYR A 128 11.40 13.54 -4.47
N GLY A 129 12.30 13.12 -3.58
CA GLY A 129 13.69 13.56 -3.57
C GLY A 129 14.39 13.29 -4.91
N LEU A 130 14.17 12.13 -5.52
CA LEU A 130 14.72 11.82 -6.85
C LEU A 130 14.10 12.67 -7.96
N VAL A 131 12.80 12.97 -7.91
CA VAL A 131 12.20 13.92 -8.86
C VAL A 131 12.82 15.30 -8.72
N PHE A 132 13.00 15.80 -7.50
CA PHE A 132 13.64 17.08 -7.25
C PHE A 132 15.10 17.09 -7.66
N LEU A 133 15.83 16.00 -7.47
CA LEU A 133 17.19 15.84 -7.96
C LEU A 133 17.22 15.90 -9.50
N GLU A 134 16.31 15.20 -10.19
CA GLU A 134 16.18 15.27 -11.65
C GLU A 134 15.90 16.71 -12.12
N LYS A 135 14.95 17.41 -11.48
CA LYS A 135 14.64 18.83 -11.77
C LYS A 135 15.85 19.74 -11.50
N TYR A 136 16.51 19.57 -10.36
CA TYR A 136 17.68 20.36 -9.99
C TYR A 136 18.86 20.17 -10.95
N LEU A 137 19.11 18.94 -11.41
CA LEU A 137 20.18 18.68 -12.38
C LEU A 137 19.93 19.41 -13.71
N LYS A 138 18.67 19.64 -14.10
CA LYS A 138 18.28 20.36 -15.32
C LYS A 138 18.23 21.88 -15.12
N GLU A 139 17.64 22.35 -14.02
CA GLU A 139 17.30 23.78 -13.82
C GLU A 139 18.24 24.51 -12.86
N LYS A 140 19.03 23.77 -12.05
CA LYS A 140 19.94 24.27 -11.00
C LYS A 140 19.27 25.20 -9.98
N LYS A 141 17.95 25.06 -9.77
CA LYS A 141 17.15 25.87 -8.85
C LYS A 141 16.49 25.00 -7.78
N ILE A 142 16.41 25.53 -6.57
CA ILE A 142 15.67 24.93 -5.45
C ILE A 142 14.56 25.89 -5.06
N GLN A 143 13.34 25.37 -4.89
CA GLN A 143 12.19 26.17 -4.48
C GLN A 143 11.83 25.85 -3.03
N TRP A 144 11.54 26.88 -2.24
CA TRP A 144 11.12 26.73 -0.84
C TRP A 144 9.87 25.85 -0.67
N LYS A 145 8.98 25.86 -1.68
CA LYS A 145 7.76 25.04 -1.68
C LYS A 145 8.03 23.54 -1.53
N TYR A 146 9.22 23.06 -1.89
CA TYR A 146 9.61 21.65 -1.76
C TYR A 146 9.63 21.17 -0.30
N MET A 147 9.77 22.09 0.66
CA MET A 147 9.73 21.76 2.09
C MET A 147 8.43 21.14 2.55
N GLY A 148 7.32 21.32 1.81
CA GLY A 148 6.06 20.63 2.12
C GLY A 148 6.21 19.11 2.19
N ILE A 149 7.18 18.54 1.44
CA ILE A 149 7.46 17.10 1.41
C ILE A 149 8.13 16.59 2.70
N LEU A 150 8.73 17.47 3.51
CA LEU A 150 9.27 17.10 4.83
C LEU A 150 8.18 16.65 5.81
N LEU A 151 6.90 16.93 5.53
CA LEU A 151 5.80 16.38 6.32
C LEU A 151 5.78 14.84 6.32
N ILE A 152 6.26 14.20 5.26
CA ILE A 152 6.25 12.73 5.15
C ILE A 152 7.08 12.06 6.26
N PRO A 153 8.39 12.35 6.41
CA PRO A 153 9.16 11.81 7.53
C PRO A 153 8.64 12.31 8.89
N LEU A 154 8.10 13.53 8.98
CA LEU A 154 7.47 14.02 10.22
C LEU A 154 6.25 13.19 10.64
N GLY A 155 5.48 12.65 9.68
CA GLY A 155 4.38 11.72 9.97
C GLY A 155 4.86 10.44 10.65
N PHE A 156 5.99 9.88 10.21
CA PHE A 156 6.61 8.72 10.86
C PHE A 156 7.21 9.07 12.22
N VAL A 157 7.88 10.22 12.33
CA VAL A 157 8.39 10.72 13.62
C VAL A 157 7.24 10.91 14.62
N ALA A 158 6.09 11.42 14.19
CA ALA A 158 4.92 11.55 15.06
C ALA A 158 4.44 10.20 15.63
N VAL A 159 4.49 9.13 14.83
CA VAL A 159 4.20 7.76 15.29
C VAL A 159 5.23 7.31 16.32
N CYS A 160 6.52 7.51 16.06
CA CYS A 160 7.60 7.14 16.98
C CYS A 160 7.48 7.90 18.31
N THR A 161 7.12 9.19 18.27
CA THR A 161 6.84 9.99 19.46
C THR A 161 5.64 9.45 20.24
N LEU A 162 4.56 9.04 19.57
CA LEU A 162 3.43 8.38 20.23
C LEU A 162 3.88 7.09 20.93
N TYR A 163 4.74 6.30 20.30
CA TYR A 163 5.30 5.08 20.89
C TYR A 163 6.22 5.34 22.07
N TYR A 164 6.98 6.44 22.07
CA TYR A 164 7.76 6.87 23.23
C TYR A 164 6.84 7.08 24.45
N PHE A 165 5.72 7.79 24.29
CA PHE A 165 4.78 8.03 25.39
C PHE A 165 3.99 6.77 25.79
N GLN A 166 3.64 5.90 24.85
CA GLN A 166 2.80 4.71 25.11
C GLN A 166 3.59 3.51 25.64
N TYR A 167 4.81 3.30 25.13
CA TYR A 167 5.61 2.10 25.38
C TYR A 167 6.95 2.38 26.06
N GLY A 168 7.31 3.66 26.23
CA GLY A 168 8.65 4.06 26.71
C GLY A 168 9.75 3.82 25.68
N ASP A 169 9.41 3.61 24.41
CA ASP A 169 10.34 3.23 23.35
C ASP A 169 10.00 3.96 22.04
N PHE A 170 10.87 4.89 21.63
CA PHE A 170 10.70 5.67 20.40
C PHE A 170 10.77 4.79 19.14
N LEU A 171 11.57 3.73 19.18
CA LEU A 171 11.76 2.79 18.07
C LEU A 171 10.96 1.51 18.27
N ALA A 172 9.86 1.55 19.05
CA ALA A 172 9.03 0.38 19.35
C ALA A 172 8.59 -0.40 18.11
N TYR A 173 8.36 0.28 16.98
CA TYR A 173 8.12 -0.38 15.69
C TYR A 173 9.23 -1.37 15.37
N PHE A 174 10.50 -0.93 15.34
CA PHE A 174 11.68 -1.75 15.00
C PHE A 174 12.04 -2.81 16.05
N HIS A 175 11.52 -2.68 17.27
CA HIS A 175 11.66 -3.68 18.32
C HIS A 175 10.45 -4.63 18.42
N SER A 176 9.39 -4.39 17.65
CA SER A 176 8.30 -5.36 17.54
C SER A 176 8.79 -6.62 16.82
N GLY A 177 8.50 -7.80 17.36
CA GLY A 177 8.97 -9.09 16.79
C GLY A 177 8.38 -9.44 15.42
N ASP A 178 7.55 -8.56 14.85
CA ASP A 178 6.85 -8.72 13.57
C ASP A 178 7.47 -7.85 12.45
N ASN A 179 8.70 -7.36 12.65
CA ASN A 179 9.37 -6.60 11.61
C ASN A 179 9.81 -7.50 10.46
N ILE A 180 9.43 -7.08 9.26
CA ILE A 180 9.98 -7.61 8.02
C ILE A 180 11.47 -7.27 8.01
N HIS A 181 12.32 -8.27 8.20
CA HIS A 181 13.75 -8.09 8.15
C HIS A 181 14.16 -7.77 6.70
N LEU A 182 14.55 -6.52 6.45
CA LEU A 182 15.15 -6.08 5.20
C LEU A 182 16.64 -6.44 5.25
N VAL A 183 17.00 -7.65 4.82
CA VAL A 183 18.38 -8.17 4.97
C VAL A 183 19.17 -8.03 3.68
N PHE A 184 18.69 -8.66 2.61
CA PHE A 184 19.35 -8.69 1.30
C PHE A 184 18.27 -8.79 0.20
N PRO A 185 18.56 -8.33 -1.04
CA PRO A 185 17.60 -8.45 -2.13
C PRO A 185 17.32 -9.93 -2.42
N TYR A 186 16.07 -10.26 -2.72
CA TYR A 186 15.60 -11.63 -2.98
C TYR A 186 15.63 -12.56 -1.77
N SER A 187 15.73 -12.01 -0.55
CA SER A 187 15.75 -12.79 0.69
C SER A 187 14.50 -13.63 0.94
N VAL A 188 13.41 -13.32 0.25
CA VAL A 188 12.18 -14.11 0.22
C VAL A 188 12.34 -15.51 -0.38
N PHE A 189 13.41 -15.80 -1.13
CA PHE A 189 13.66 -17.16 -1.62
C PHE A 189 14.39 -18.05 -0.61
N ASN A 190 14.71 -17.52 0.58
CA ASN A 190 15.22 -18.34 1.67
C ASN A 190 14.06 -18.98 2.45
N PHE A 191 13.62 -20.17 2.00
CA PHE A 191 12.52 -20.93 2.60
C PHE A 191 12.72 -21.29 4.09
N GLN A 192 13.96 -21.27 4.59
CA GLN A 192 14.29 -21.59 5.98
C GLN A 192 13.91 -20.47 6.97
N LYS A 193 13.45 -19.32 6.47
CA LYS A 193 13.09 -18.17 7.30
C LYS A 193 11.63 -18.25 7.74
N THR A 194 11.39 -17.84 8.98
CA THR A 194 10.11 -17.97 9.69
C THR A 194 8.91 -17.43 8.91
N TRP A 195 9.09 -16.30 8.21
CA TRP A 195 8.02 -15.61 7.46
C TRP A 195 7.93 -15.98 5.98
N VAL A 196 8.81 -16.88 5.51
CA VAL A 196 8.84 -17.36 4.12
C VAL A 196 8.20 -18.75 4.02
N GLY A 197 8.76 -19.72 4.74
CA GLY A 197 8.32 -21.12 4.69
C GLY A 197 8.50 -21.78 3.32
N THR A 198 7.83 -22.93 3.13
CA THR A 198 8.00 -23.81 1.96
C THR A 198 6.89 -23.66 0.91
N ALA A 199 6.02 -22.66 1.04
CA ALA A 199 4.92 -22.45 0.10
C ALA A 199 5.47 -21.95 -1.24
N TRP A 200 5.17 -22.67 -2.33
CA TRP A 200 5.43 -22.36 -3.75
C TRP A 200 5.86 -20.91 -3.99
N LEU A 201 7.16 -20.65 -4.10
CA LEU A 201 7.74 -19.29 -4.13
C LEU A 201 7.83 -18.73 -5.55
N GLU A 202 7.54 -19.53 -6.58
CA GLU A 202 7.60 -19.13 -7.97
C GLU A 202 6.60 -18.02 -8.33
N ASP A 203 5.48 -17.91 -7.61
CA ASP A 203 4.50 -16.83 -7.79
C ASP A 203 5.12 -15.44 -7.54
N ILE A 204 6.08 -15.35 -6.62
CA ILE A 204 6.82 -14.12 -6.32
C ILE A 204 7.62 -13.64 -7.53
N ILE A 205 8.17 -14.56 -8.32
CA ILE A 205 8.91 -14.21 -9.55
C ILE A 205 7.98 -13.49 -10.53
N PHE A 206 6.72 -13.92 -10.65
CA PHE A 206 5.74 -13.23 -11.49
C PHE A 206 5.41 -11.82 -10.99
N TYR A 207 5.30 -11.62 -9.67
CA TYR A 207 5.14 -10.27 -9.11
C TYR A 207 6.36 -9.40 -9.38
N PHE A 208 7.57 -9.93 -9.18
CA PHE A 208 8.79 -9.17 -9.47
C PHE A 208 8.89 -8.79 -10.95
N PHE A 209 8.58 -9.72 -11.85
CA PHE A 209 8.54 -9.46 -13.28
C PHE A 209 7.50 -8.38 -13.63
N LEU A 210 6.27 -8.50 -13.11
CA LEU A 210 5.19 -7.54 -13.35
C LEU A 210 5.60 -6.10 -12.97
N TYR A 211 6.15 -5.92 -11.76
CA TYR A 211 6.50 -4.59 -11.26
C TYR A 211 7.79 -4.06 -11.88
N LEU A 212 8.77 -4.92 -12.19
CA LEU A 212 9.94 -4.52 -12.95
C LEU A 212 9.55 -4.05 -14.36
N TYR A 213 8.65 -4.78 -15.02
CA TYR A 213 8.13 -4.38 -16.33
C TYR A 213 7.28 -3.10 -16.26
N THR A 214 6.56 -2.88 -15.15
CA THR A 214 5.86 -1.62 -14.86
C THR A 214 6.84 -0.46 -14.81
N ILE A 215 7.98 -0.60 -14.12
CA ILE A 215 9.03 0.43 -14.06
C ILE A 215 9.57 0.76 -15.44
N PHE A 216 9.90 -0.24 -16.25
CA PHE A 216 10.39 0.00 -17.61
C PHE A 216 9.36 0.71 -18.48
N THR A 217 8.08 0.35 -18.35
CA THR A 217 6.99 0.98 -19.11
C THR A 217 6.74 2.43 -18.67
N LEU A 218 6.91 2.72 -17.38
CA LEU A 218 6.76 4.07 -16.82
C LEU A 218 8.00 4.95 -16.97
N LYS A 219 9.10 4.44 -17.54
CA LYS A 219 10.39 5.16 -17.61
C LYS A 219 10.27 6.54 -18.24
N ASP A 220 9.41 6.70 -19.25
CA ASP A 220 9.26 7.96 -20.00
C ASP A 220 7.89 8.63 -19.74
N ILE A 221 7.19 8.23 -18.68
CA ILE A 221 5.90 8.86 -18.34
C ILE A 221 6.10 10.33 -17.96
N ARG A 222 5.15 11.17 -18.39
CA ARG A 222 5.10 12.60 -18.07
C ARG A 222 5.20 12.87 -16.55
N TYR A 223 4.50 12.07 -15.76
CA TYR A 223 4.36 12.23 -14.32
C TYR A 223 5.49 11.49 -13.58
N ARG A 224 6.64 12.15 -13.46
CA ARG A 224 7.91 11.53 -13.01
C ARG A 224 7.83 10.88 -11.63
N SER A 225 6.99 11.39 -10.72
CA SER A 225 6.85 10.77 -9.40
C SER A 225 6.30 9.35 -9.46
N PHE A 226 5.51 9.01 -10.48
CA PHE A 226 4.96 7.66 -10.64
C PHE A 226 6.07 6.67 -10.97
N PHE A 227 7.02 7.08 -11.82
CA PHE A 227 8.21 6.30 -12.13
C PHE A 227 9.11 6.12 -10.91
N TYR A 228 9.54 7.21 -10.26
CA TYR A 228 10.45 7.11 -9.12
C TYR A 228 9.83 6.41 -7.92
N PHE A 229 8.54 6.60 -7.67
CA PHE A 229 7.84 5.83 -6.63
C PHE A 229 7.82 4.35 -6.97
N SER A 230 7.53 3.97 -8.22
CA SER A 230 7.59 2.58 -8.66
C SER A 230 8.96 1.96 -8.42
N VAL A 231 10.03 2.67 -8.79
CA VAL A 231 11.42 2.23 -8.60
C VAL A 231 11.73 2.02 -7.13
N ILE A 232 11.52 3.05 -6.30
CA ILE A 232 11.89 3.01 -4.88
C ILE A 232 11.10 1.95 -4.13
N PHE A 233 9.78 1.88 -4.38
CA PHE A 233 8.92 0.91 -3.73
C PHE A 233 9.24 -0.52 -4.17
N PHE A 234 9.52 -0.75 -5.46
CA PHE A 234 9.97 -2.05 -5.95
C PHE A 234 11.30 -2.49 -5.33
N VAL A 235 12.30 -1.60 -5.29
CA VAL A 235 13.58 -1.89 -4.62
C VAL A 235 13.33 -2.26 -3.16
N ALA A 236 12.49 -1.53 -2.43
CA ALA A 236 12.15 -1.89 -1.05
C ALA A 236 11.51 -3.30 -0.96
N VAL A 237 10.59 -3.63 -1.88
CA VAL A 237 9.94 -4.95 -1.96
C VAL A 237 10.94 -6.08 -2.23
N LEU A 238 12.04 -5.84 -2.98
CA LEU A 238 13.08 -6.86 -3.19
C LEU A 238 13.75 -7.29 -1.88
N PHE A 239 13.80 -6.43 -0.86
CA PHE A 239 14.43 -6.73 0.43
C PHE A 239 13.47 -7.38 1.43
N VAL A 240 12.17 -7.46 1.13
CA VAL A 240 11.16 -8.04 2.03
C VAL A 240 11.36 -9.55 2.17
N GLN A 241 11.67 -10.03 3.38
CA GLN A 241 11.78 -11.45 3.71
C GLN A 241 10.43 -12.00 4.20
N HIS A 242 9.41 -12.04 3.32
CA HIS A 242 8.10 -12.56 3.69
C HIS A 242 7.37 -13.14 2.47
N ARG A 243 6.69 -14.29 2.63
CA ARG A 243 5.91 -14.97 1.59
C ARG A 243 4.83 -14.12 0.92
N ASP A 244 4.22 -13.16 1.62
CA ASP A 244 3.06 -12.40 1.14
C ASP A 244 3.46 -11.17 0.32
N ILE A 245 4.46 -11.32 -0.57
CA ILE A 245 4.93 -10.25 -1.47
C ILE A 245 3.77 -9.64 -2.24
N ALA A 246 2.82 -10.47 -2.68
CA ALA A 246 1.59 -10.05 -3.35
C ALA A 246 0.83 -8.94 -2.61
N ARG A 247 0.79 -9.00 -1.27
CA ARG A 247 0.15 -8.00 -0.41
C ARG A 247 1.05 -6.79 -0.19
N TYR A 248 2.35 -7.01 0.08
CA TYR A 248 3.30 -5.92 0.31
C TYR A 248 3.51 -5.03 -0.91
N SER A 249 3.35 -5.57 -2.11
CA SER A 249 3.51 -4.85 -3.37
C SER A 249 2.23 -4.18 -3.88
N LEU A 250 1.09 -4.28 -3.18
CA LEU A 250 -0.18 -3.68 -3.60
C LEU A 250 -0.10 -2.17 -3.93
N PRO A 251 0.72 -1.34 -3.26
CA PRO A 251 0.91 0.06 -3.65
C PRO A 251 1.42 0.29 -5.08
N LEU A 252 2.06 -0.71 -5.69
CA LEU A 252 2.49 -0.68 -7.09
C LEU A 252 1.38 -1.06 -8.07
N TRP A 253 0.30 -1.67 -7.60
CA TRP A 253 -0.79 -2.15 -8.45
C TRP A 253 -1.50 -1.04 -9.25
N PRO A 254 -1.83 0.15 -8.68
CA PRO A 254 -2.38 1.25 -9.49
C PRO A 254 -1.44 1.68 -10.61
N LEU A 255 -0.13 1.67 -10.36
CA LEU A 255 0.89 2.08 -11.34
C LEU A 255 1.07 1.02 -12.44
N SER A 256 0.94 -0.25 -12.08
CA SER A 256 0.88 -1.36 -13.04
C SER A 256 -0.38 -1.26 -13.92
N ALA A 257 -1.51 -0.91 -13.32
CA ALA A 257 -2.76 -0.70 -14.05
C ALA A 257 -2.64 0.45 -15.07
N ILE A 258 -1.98 1.55 -14.69
CA ILE A 258 -1.67 2.66 -15.59
C ILE A 258 -0.69 2.24 -16.69
N ALA A 259 0.40 1.56 -16.34
CA ALA A 259 1.41 1.12 -17.29
C ALA A 259 0.84 0.18 -18.35
N PHE A 260 -0.04 -0.74 -17.95
CA PHE A 260 -0.61 -1.77 -18.82
C PHE A 260 -2.06 -1.47 -19.22
N GLU A 261 -2.47 -0.20 -19.22
CA GLU A 261 -3.84 0.22 -19.48
C GLU A 261 -4.40 -0.36 -20.78
N ARG A 262 -3.63 -0.30 -21.87
CA ARG A 262 -4.04 -0.82 -23.18
C ARG A 262 -4.24 -2.34 -23.17
N PHE A 263 -3.41 -3.05 -22.43
CA PHE A 263 -3.49 -4.51 -22.30
C PHE A 263 -4.71 -4.90 -21.45
N LEU A 264 -4.86 -4.32 -20.26
CA LEU A 264 -5.95 -4.60 -19.32
C LEU A 264 -7.32 -4.22 -19.88
N THR A 265 -7.39 -3.17 -20.71
CA THR A 265 -8.65 -2.71 -21.31
C THR A 265 -8.94 -3.32 -22.69
N SER A 266 -8.10 -4.26 -23.15
CA SER A 266 -8.27 -4.97 -24.42
C SER A 266 -9.41 -5.98 -24.36
N LYS A 267 -10.09 -6.21 -25.49
CA LYS A 267 -11.18 -7.20 -25.56
C LYS A 267 -10.74 -8.60 -25.13
N LYS A 268 -9.53 -9.01 -25.54
CA LYS A 268 -8.96 -10.33 -25.20
C LYS A 268 -8.77 -10.49 -23.69
N PHE A 269 -8.20 -9.48 -23.03
CA PHE A 269 -8.04 -9.50 -21.58
C PHE A 269 -9.39 -9.54 -20.87
N LEU A 270 -10.36 -8.73 -21.30
CA LEU A 270 -11.68 -8.69 -20.67
C LEU A 270 -12.42 -10.03 -20.77
N ILE A 271 -12.32 -10.72 -21.91
CA ILE A 271 -12.92 -12.07 -22.06
C ILE A 271 -12.26 -13.03 -21.06
N ALA A 272 -10.93 -13.07 -21.01
CA ALA A 272 -10.20 -13.93 -20.07
C ALA A 272 -10.54 -13.59 -18.61
N PHE A 273 -10.61 -12.30 -18.28
CA PHE A 273 -10.97 -11.81 -16.96
C PHE A 273 -12.40 -12.23 -16.57
N MET A 274 -13.38 -12.09 -17.46
CA MET A 274 -14.76 -12.51 -17.20
C MET A 274 -14.89 -14.02 -17.00
N VAL A 275 -14.14 -14.82 -17.77
CA VAL A 275 -14.09 -16.29 -17.60
C VAL A 275 -13.47 -16.67 -16.26
N LEU A 276 -12.43 -15.96 -15.81
CA LEU A 276 -11.74 -16.23 -14.55
C LEU A 276 -12.40 -15.58 -13.34
N LEU A 277 -13.34 -14.65 -13.53
CA LEU A 277 -13.97 -13.89 -12.44
C LEU A 277 -14.62 -14.80 -11.38
N PRO A 278 -15.37 -15.87 -11.72
CA PRO A 278 -15.88 -16.82 -10.73
C PRO A 278 -14.75 -17.49 -9.93
N ALA A 279 -13.65 -17.86 -10.59
CA ALA A 279 -12.50 -18.49 -9.94
C ALA A 279 -11.81 -17.52 -8.97
N ILE A 280 -11.65 -16.25 -9.36
CA ILE A 280 -11.10 -15.18 -8.51
C ILE A 280 -11.96 -15.02 -7.24
N TYR A 281 -13.29 -15.01 -7.38
CA TYR A 281 -14.21 -14.90 -6.25
C TYR A 281 -14.15 -16.12 -5.33
N LEU A 282 -14.19 -17.33 -5.89
CA LEU A 282 -14.09 -18.56 -5.11
C LEU A 282 -12.76 -18.63 -4.35
N TYR A 283 -11.66 -18.25 -4.99
CA TYR A 283 -10.36 -18.13 -4.33
C TYR A 283 -10.40 -17.12 -3.18
N ALA A 284 -10.87 -15.90 -3.42
CA ALA A 284 -10.93 -14.87 -2.38
C ALA A 284 -11.81 -15.28 -1.20
N TRP A 285 -12.98 -15.88 -1.48
CA TRP A 285 -13.89 -16.39 -0.47
C TRP A 285 -13.24 -17.45 0.42
N ASN A 286 -12.66 -18.48 -0.19
CA ASN A 286 -11.98 -19.55 0.56
C ASN A 286 -10.77 -19.00 1.34
N PHE A 287 -9.98 -18.13 0.72
CA PHE A 287 -8.84 -17.52 1.41
C PHE A 287 -9.29 -16.77 2.68
N MET A 288 -10.36 -15.97 2.61
CA MET A 288 -10.86 -15.24 3.78
C MET A 288 -11.46 -16.16 4.85
N ALA A 289 -12.14 -17.24 4.45
CA ALA A 289 -12.79 -18.17 5.39
C ALA A 289 -11.78 -18.98 6.23
N TYR A 290 -10.63 -19.33 5.63
CA TYR A 290 -9.64 -20.20 6.28
C TYR A 290 -8.38 -19.46 6.77
N ASN A 291 -8.10 -18.25 6.27
CA ASN A 291 -7.01 -17.42 6.78
C ASN A 291 -7.49 -16.53 7.94
N VAL A 292 -7.93 -17.19 9.01
CA VAL A 292 -8.44 -16.54 10.22
C VAL A 292 -7.40 -16.63 11.33
N MET A 293 -7.22 -15.54 12.07
CA MET A 293 -6.44 -15.58 13.30
C MET A 293 -7.13 -16.52 14.29
N PRO A 294 -6.41 -17.39 15.04
CA PRO A 294 -7.00 -18.35 15.97
C PRO A 294 -7.50 -17.66 17.25
N ILE A 295 -8.48 -16.76 17.10
CA ILE A 295 -9.16 -16.07 18.20
C ILE A 295 -10.31 -16.97 18.65
N SER A 296 -10.18 -17.54 19.86
CA SER A 296 -11.18 -18.45 20.42
C SER A 296 -12.44 -17.76 20.92
N ASN A 297 -12.41 -16.43 21.15
CA ASN A 297 -13.55 -15.66 21.63
C ASN A 297 -13.59 -14.26 21.00
N TRP A 298 -14.61 -13.99 20.19
CA TRP A 298 -14.84 -12.68 19.56
C TRP A 298 -15.75 -11.75 20.36
N LEU A 299 -16.39 -12.25 21.43
CA LEU A 299 -17.36 -11.51 22.25
C LEU A 299 -16.85 -10.15 22.78
N PRO A 300 -15.56 -9.98 23.15
CA PRO A 300 -15.04 -8.68 23.58
C PRO A 300 -14.97 -7.61 22.48
N TYR A 301 -15.14 -7.99 21.20
CA TYR A 301 -14.98 -7.11 20.03
C TYR A 301 -16.30 -6.83 19.28
N LEU A 302 -17.40 -7.49 19.68
CA LEU A 302 -18.75 -7.37 19.09
C LEU A 302 -19.55 -6.25 19.76
#